data_AF-A0A7L5XUB0-F1
#
_entry.id   AF-A0A7L5XUB0-F1
#
_cell.length_a   1.000
_cell.length_b   1.000
_cell.length_c   1.000
_cell.angle_alpha   90.00
_cell.angle_beta   90.00
_cell.angle_gamma   90.00
#
_symmetry.space_group_name_H-M   'P 1'
#
loop_
_entity.id
_entity.type
_entity.pdbx_description
1 polymer ?
#
loop_
_entity_poly.entity_id
_entity_poly.type
_entity_poly.pdbx_seq_one_letter_code
_entity_poly.pdbx_strand_id
1 'polypeptide(L)'
;MTKASVATKASMVDLSTTAVALINNLKVAPAEIGAALDAMAQTGKDGQFELKDMAKYFPRIGALYSTMGQHGLNAVHDLAAALQIMRKNVGSAGEAVTNLEDLLAKMTMKPAQRRSRQPASMSSRKWRKRKDRPHPRNHVRVDR
;
A
#
# COMPACT_ATOMS: atom_id res chain seq x y z
N MET A 1 42.40 -4.51 2.05
CA MET A 1 40.99 -4.25 2.46
C MET A 1 40.13 -5.39 1.93
N THR A 2 39.58 -6.25 2.78
CA THR A 2 38.86 -7.47 2.39
C THR A 2 37.45 -7.13 1.86
N LYS A 3 36.96 -7.85 0.85
CA LYS A 3 35.59 -7.67 0.29
C LYS A 3 34.50 -7.65 1.37
N ALA A 4 34.68 -8.44 2.44
CA ALA A 4 33.80 -8.42 3.62
C ALA A 4 33.71 -7.04 4.27
N SER A 5 34.84 -6.34 4.46
CA SER A 5 34.86 -4.99 5.06
C SER A 5 34.18 -3.91 4.20
N VAL A 6 34.16 -4.08 2.88
CA VAL A 6 33.44 -3.19 1.94
C VAL A 6 31.96 -3.52 1.93
N ALA A 7 31.60 -4.81 1.92
CA ALA A 7 30.22 -5.28 1.97
C ALA A 7 29.51 -4.86 3.27
N THR A 8 30.16 -4.98 4.42
CA THR A 8 29.60 -4.53 5.71
C THR A 8 29.41 -3.00 5.73
N LYS A 9 30.35 -2.23 5.17
CA LYS A 9 30.22 -0.77 5.07
C LYS A 9 29.06 -0.35 4.16
N ALA A 10 28.94 -0.98 2.99
CA ALA A 10 27.83 -0.74 2.06
C ALA A 10 26.49 -1.05 2.74
N SER A 11 26.38 -2.20 3.40
CA SER A 11 25.18 -2.59 4.15
C SER A 11 24.82 -1.60 5.27
N MET A 12 25.79 -1.01 5.96
CA MET A 12 25.53 -0.03 7.01
C MET A 12 25.01 1.31 6.44
N VAL A 13 25.58 1.75 5.32
CA VAL A 13 25.09 2.93 4.59
C VAL A 13 23.66 2.69 4.10
N ASP A 14 23.40 1.53 3.53
CA ASP A 14 22.09 1.12 3.03
C ASP A 14 21.03 1.04 4.13
N LEU A 15 21.37 0.52 5.30
CA LEU A 15 20.47 0.53 6.47
C LEU A 15 20.17 1.95 6.94
N SER A 16 21.18 2.82 6.94
CA SER A 16 21.02 4.22 7.36
C SER A 16 20.12 5.00 6.41
N THR A 17 20.30 4.84 5.10
CA THR A 17 19.45 5.47 4.08
C THR A 17 18.01 4.94 4.16
N THR A 18 17.84 3.65 4.41
CA THR A 18 16.52 3.04 4.63
C THR A 18 15.84 3.63 5.86
N ALA A 19 16.55 3.71 7.01
CA ALA A 19 16.02 4.29 8.23
C ALA A 19 15.55 5.75 8.02
N VAL A 20 16.34 6.56 7.31
CA VAL A 20 15.96 7.93 6.95
C VAL A 20 14.70 7.95 6.08
N ALA A 21 14.57 7.04 5.10
CA ALA A 21 13.38 6.94 4.28
C ALA A 21 12.13 6.55 5.10
N LEU A 22 12.26 5.65 6.08
CA LEU A 22 11.17 5.27 6.98
C LEU A 22 10.66 6.48 7.78
N ILE A 23 11.56 7.29 8.34
CA ILE A 23 11.20 8.53 9.04
C ILE A 23 10.49 9.49 8.09
N ASN A 24 11.08 9.72 6.91
CA ASN A 24 10.61 10.78 6.02
C ASN A 24 9.28 10.44 5.35
N ASN A 25 9.14 9.20 4.86
CA ASN A 25 8.00 8.78 4.06
C ASN A 25 6.86 8.26 4.95
N LEU A 26 7.18 7.35 5.85
CA LEU A 26 6.20 6.66 6.69
C LEU A 26 6.02 7.33 8.05
N LYS A 27 6.80 8.34 8.42
CA LYS A 27 6.69 9.01 9.73
C LYS A 27 6.86 8.05 10.91
N VAL A 28 7.72 7.04 10.74
CA VAL A 28 8.09 6.12 11.83
C VAL A 28 8.74 6.93 12.95
N ALA A 29 8.30 6.72 14.19
CA ALA A 29 8.88 7.43 15.32
C ALA A 29 10.36 7.05 15.49
N PRO A 30 11.26 7.98 15.87
CA PRO A 30 12.68 7.65 16.04
C PRO A 30 12.93 6.48 16.99
N ALA A 31 12.11 6.34 18.04
CA ALA A 31 12.18 5.23 18.99
C ALA A 31 11.79 3.87 18.40
N GLU A 32 11.03 3.85 17.29
CA GLU A 32 10.53 2.64 16.63
C GLU A 32 11.38 2.21 15.42
N ILE A 33 12.38 3.00 15.04
CA ILE A 33 13.23 2.69 13.88
C ILE A 33 13.91 1.33 14.04
N GLY A 34 14.37 0.99 15.26
CA GLY A 34 14.95 -0.32 15.53
C GLY A 34 13.99 -1.45 15.17
N ALA A 35 12.75 -1.38 15.66
CA ALA A 35 11.72 -2.37 15.35
C ALA A 35 11.34 -2.41 13.86
N ALA A 36 11.34 -1.25 13.18
CA ALA A 36 11.09 -1.17 11.75
C ALA A 36 12.22 -1.84 10.94
N LEU A 37 13.49 -1.61 11.33
CA LEU A 37 14.64 -2.29 10.75
C LEU A 37 14.60 -3.80 11.03
N ASP A 38 14.19 -4.22 12.22
CA ASP A 38 14.03 -5.64 12.58
C ASP A 38 12.96 -6.32 11.73
N ALA A 39 11.83 -5.66 11.46
CA ALA A 39 10.79 -6.18 10.57
C ALA A 39 11.31 -6.41 9.14
N MET A 40 12.10 -5.46 8.62
CA MET A 40 12.73 -5.60 7.31
C MET A 40 13.83 -6.68 7.31
N ALA A 41 14.64 -6.76 8.38
CA ALA A 41 15.67 -7.78 8.52
C ALA A 41 15.07 -9.19 8.63
N GLN A 42 13.94 -9.34 9.32
CA GLN A 42 13.20 -10.60 9.37
C GLN A 42 12.72 -11.00 7.97
N THR A 43 12.32 -10.02 7.15
CA THR A 43 11.92 -10.27 5.77
C THR A 43 13.10 -10.76 4.91
N GLY A 44 14.32 -10.34 5.23
CA GLY A 44 15.54 -10.82 4.58
C GLY A 44 16.10 -12.14 5.10
N LYS A 45 15.86 -12.49 6.36
CA LYS A 45 16.27 -13.79 6.94
C LYS A 45 15.65 -14.98 6.21
N ASP A 46 14.44 -14.82 5.67
CA ASP A 46 13.79 -15.88 4.90
C ASP A 46 14.41 -16.09 3.50
N GLY A 47 15.49 -15.36 3.17
CA GLY A 47 16.23 -15.49 1.92
C GLY A 47 15.54 -14.89 0.69
N GLN A 48 14.36 -14.29 0.89
CA GLN A 48 13.54 -13.80 -0.22
C GLN A 48 13.80 -12.31 -0.53
N PHE A 49 14.30 -11.52 0.42
CA PHE A 49 14.49 -10.08 0.25
C PHE A 49 15.75 -9.58 0.97
N GLU A 50 16.88 -9.47 0.27
CA GLU A 50 18.12 -9.04 0.93
C GLU A 50 18.07 -7.58 1.40
N LEU A 51 18.92 -7.20 2.36
CA LEU A 51 18.99 -5.82 2.85
C LEU A 51 19.28 -4.81 1.71
N LYS A 52 20.07 -5.21 0.71
CA LYS A 52 20.32 -4.39 -0.49
C LYS A 52 19.04 -4.13 -1.29
N ASP A 53 18.13 -5.11 -1.34
CA ASP A 53 16.85 -4.97 -2.03
C ASP A 53 15.92 -4.06 -1.22
N MET A 54 15.93 -4.18 0.11
CA MET A 54 15.19 -3.27 0.98
C MET A 54 15.63 -1.82 0.82
N ALA A 55 16.93 -1.55 0.86
CA ALA A 55 17.44 -0.20 0.66
C ALA A 55 17.11 0.37 -0.73
N LYS A 56 17.08 -0.49 -1.75
CA LYS A 56 16.73 -0.09 -3.12
C LYS A 56 15.25 0.18 -3.30
N TYR A 57 14.37 -0.67 -2.76
CA TYR A 57 12.96 -0.69 -3.12
C TYR A 57 12.04 -0.13 -2.03
N PHE A 58 12.37 -0.34 -0.76
CA PHE A 58 11.51 0.03 0.36
C PHE A 58 11.19 1.54 0.43
N PRO A 59 12.14 2.47 0.17
CA PRO A 59 11.83 3.89 0.13
C PRO A 59 10.71 4.24 -0.86
N ARG A 60 10.69 3.57 -2.02
CA ARG A 60 9.73 3.81 -3.10
C ARG A 60 8.33 3.32 -2.75
N ILE A 61 8.21 2.06 -2.32
CA ILE A 61 6.91 1.50 -1.91
C ILE A 61 6.39 2.14 -0.62
N GLY A 62 7.28 2.54 0.30
CA GLY A 62 6.93 3.30 1.50
C GLY A 62 6.37 4.68 1.17
N ALA A 63 6.95 5.39 0.21
CA ALA A 63 6.40 6.65 -0.29
C ALA A 63 5.03 6.45 -0.95
N LEU A 64 4.85 5.39 -1.75
CA LEU A 64 3.56 5.09 -2.35
C LEU A 64 2.50 4.80 -1.28
N TYR A 65 2.83 3.97 -0.29
CA TYR A 65 1.91 3.60 0.78
C TYR A 65 1.55 4.78 1.68
N SER A 66 2.48 5.72 1.89
CA SER A 66 2.21 6.96 2.62
C SER A 66 1.21 7.87 1.91
N THR A 67 1.16 7.88 0.56
CA THR A 67 0.10 8.60 -0.18
C THR A 67 -1.30 8.05 0.10
N MET A 68 -1.40 6.82 0.62
CA MET A 68 -2.63 6.17 1.04
C MET A 68 -3.01 6.48 2.49
N GLY A 69 -2.25 7.37 3.16
CA GLY A 69 -2.42 7.74 4.57
C GLY A 69 -1.84 6.73 5.55
N GLN A 70 -1.01 5.78 5.08
CA GLN A 70 -0.42 4.75 5.94
C GLN A 70 0.95 5.19 6.46
N HIS A 71 1.12 5.10 7.77
CA HIS A 71 2.28 5.64 8.49
C HIS A 71 2.65 4.77 9.71
N GLY A 72 3.79 5.07 10.31
CA GLY A 72 4.28 4.45 11.53
C GLY A 72 4.85 3.06 11.32
N LEU A 73 5.19 2.41 12.44
CA LEU A 73 5.75 1.06 12.46
C LEU A 73 4.81 0.02 11.81
N ASN A 74 3.50 0.15 12.01
CA ASN A 74 2.51 -0.76 11.41
C ASN A 74 2.58 -0.76 9.88
N ALA A 75 2.75 0.41 9.26
CA ALA A 75 2.89 0.50 7.81
C ALA A 75 4.15 -0.22 7.29
N VAL A 76 5.22 -0.25 8.09
CA VAL A 76 6.43 -1.02 7.77
C VAL A 76 6.15 -2.53 7.82
N HIS A 77 5.45 -2.99 8.87
CA HIS A 77 5.05 -4.40 8.99
C HIS A 77 4.13 -4.84 7.87
N ASP A 78 3.15 -4.02 7.50
CA ASP A 78 2.22 -4.32 6.41
C ASP A 78 2.94 -4.47 5.07
N LEU A 79 3.86 -3.54 4.75
CA LEU A 79 4.67 -3.63 3.53
C LEU A 79 5.61 -4.84 3.56
N ALA A 80 6.26 -5.11 4.68
CA ALA A 80 7.13 -6.27 4.86
C ALA A 80 6.36 -7.60 4.66
N ALA A 81 5.18 -7.73 5.27
CA ALA A 81 4.31 -8.89 5.11
C ALA A 81 3.76 -9.00 3.68
N ALA A 82 3.39 -7.88 3.06
CA ALA A 82 2.94 -7.87 1.67
C ALA A 82 4.04 -8.33 0.71
N LEU A 83 5.28 -7.89 0.91
CA LEU A 83 6.44 -8.35 0.14
C LEU A 83 6.67 -9.85 0.30
N GLN A 84 6.55 -10.39 1.51
CA GLN A 84 6.61 -11.83 1.75
C GLN A 84 5.55 -12.61 0.96
N ILE A 85 4.32 -12.11 0.94
CA ILE A 85 3.23 -12.73 0.16
C ILE A 85 3.52 -12.66 -1.34
N MET A 86 3.98 -11.51 -1.84
CA MET A 86 4.31 -11.35 -3.26
C MET A 86 5.46 -12.28 -3.66
N ARG A 87 6.52 -12.39 -2.84
CA ARG A 87 7.68 -13.23 -3.16
C ARG A 87 7.38 -14.71 -3.25
N LYS A 88 6.38 -15.22 -2.55
CA LYS A 88 5.92 -16.60 -2.70
C LYS A 88 5.44 -16.94 -4.12
N ASN A 89 5.06 -15.92 -4.91
CA ASN A 89 4.46 -16.10 -6.23
C ASN A 89 5.38 -15.65 -7.38
N VAL A 90 6.57 -15.10 -7.11
CA VAL A 90 7.47 -14.55 -8.14
C VAL A 90 8.93 -14.96 -7.94
N GLY A 91 9.72 -14.93 -9.02
CA GLY A 91 11.10 -15.38 -9.01
C GLY A 91 12.07 -14.39 -8.36
N SER A 92 11.83 -13.08 -8.47
CA SER A 92 12.77 -12.05 -7.98
C SER A 92 12.19 -11.00 -7.00
N ALA A 93 13.08 -10.36 -6.23
CA ALA A 93 12.72 -9.26 -5.34
C ALA A 93 12.12 -8.07 -6.11
N GLY A 94 12.68 -7.77 -7.28
CA GLY A 94 12.17 -6.72 -8.17
C GLY A 94 10.74 -7.00 -8.64
N GLU A 95 10.45 -8.22 -9.08
CA GLU A 95 9.09 -8.61 -9.50
C GLU A 95 8.06 -8.48 -8.37
N ALA A 96 8.45 -8.84 -7.14
CA ALA A 96 7.54 -8.73 -5.99
C ALA A 96 7.20 -7.28 -5.66
N VAL A 97 8.18 -6.39 -5.77
CA VAL A 97 7.98 -4.94 -5.59
C VAL A 97 7.08 -4.40 -6.70
N THR A 98 7.34 -4.72 -7.96
CA THR A 98 6.50 -4.28 -9.07
C THR A 98 5.05 -4.74 -8.90
N ASN A 99 4.84 -6.00 -8.52
CA ASN A 99 3.50 -6.52 -8.26
C ASN A 99 2.82 -5.81 -7.08
N LEU A 100 3.56 -5.51 -6.01
CA LEU A 100 3.03 -4.76 -4.87
C LEU A 100 2.66 -3.33 -5.28
N GLU A 101 3.50 -2.64 -6.04
CA GLU A 101 3.21 -1.29 -6.57
C GLU A 101 1.91 -1.28 -7.39
N ASP A 102 1.75 -2.26 -8.28
CA ASP A 102 0.53 -2.41 -9.09
C ASP A 102 -0.72 -2.63 -8.23
N LEU A 103 -0.60 -3.42 -7.17
CA LEU A 103 -1.70 -3.66 -6.24
C LEU A 103 -2.07 -2.40 -5.46
N LEU A 104 -1.08 -1.68 -4.92
CA LEU A 104 -1.29 -0.42 -4.22
C LEU A 104 -1.92 0.63 -5.13
N ALA A 105 -1.47 0.75 -6.39
CA ALA A 105 -2.07 1.62 -7.39
C ALA A 105 -3.55 1.27 -7.67
N LYS A 106 -3.87 -0.03 -7.80
CA LYS A 106 -5.27 -0.47 -7.99
C LYS A 106 -6.15 -0.19 -6.77
N MET A 107 -5.59 -0.23 -5.56
CA MET A 107 -6.32 0.09 -4.34
C MET A 107 -6.65 1.58 -4.22
N THR A 108 -5.74 2.47 -4.59
CA THR A 108 -5.98 3.93 -4.57
C THR A 108 -6.95 4.41 -5.65
N MET A 109 -7.07 3.68 -6.77
CA MET A 109 -8.05 4.00 -7.82
C MET A 109 -9.51 3.73 -7.39
N LYS A 110 -9.76 2.73 -6.53
CA LYS A 110 -11.14 2.33 -6.13
C LYS A 110 -11.92 3.44 -5.36
N PRO A 111 -11.33 4.21 -4.43
CA PRO A 111 -11.97 5.40 -3.86
C PRO A 111 -12.14 6.55 -4.86
N ALA A 112 -11.14 6.78 -5.74
CA ALA A 112 -11.17 7.87 -6.71
C ALA A 112 -12.30 7.71 -7.75
N GLN A 113 -12.54 6.48 -8.23
CA GLN A 113 -13.63 6.17 -9.16
C GLN A 113 -15.02 6.25 -8.53
N ARG A 114 -15.16 6.00 -7.22
CA ARG A 114 -16.46 6.16 -6.53
C ARG A 114 -16.89 7.61 -6.42
N ARG A 115 -15.93 8.54 -6.40
CA ARG A 115 -16.18 9.99 -6.34
C ARG A 115 -16.47 10.58 -7.72
N SER A 116 -15.85 10.07 -8.79
CA SER A 116 -16.14 10.49 -10.18
C SER A 116 -17.38 9.82 -10.79
N ARG A 117 -17.87 8.72 -10.20
CA ARG A 117 -19.16 8.08 -10.57
C ARG A 117 -20.37 8.62 -9.80
N GLN A 118 -20.21 9.60 -8.91
CA GLN A 118 -21.35 10.41 -8.46
C GLN A 118 -21.61 11.48 -9.52
N PRO A 119 -22.73 11.41 -10.26
CA PRO A 119 -23.00 12.42 -11.27
C PRO A 119 -23.21 13.76 -10.57
N ALA A 120 -22.38 14.74 -10.91
CA ALA A 120 -22.63 16.17 -10.67
C ALA A 120 -23.88 16.70 -11.42
N SER A 121 -24.79 15.83 -11.84
CA SER A 121 -25.94 16.12 -12.68
C SER A 121 -27.24 15.57 -12.10
N MET A 122 -27.55 15.90 -10.84
CA MET A 122 -28.94 15.93 -10.40
C MET A 122 -29.21 17.22 -9.65
N SER A 123 -29.58 18.25 -10.42
CA SER A 123 -30.18 19.47 -9.89
C SER A 123 -31.33 19.11 -8.94
N SER A 124 -31.20 19.52 -7.69
CA SER A 124 -32.09 19.24 -6.55
C SER A 124 -33.57 19.61 -6.76
N ARG A 125 -33.90 20.28 -7.88
CA ARG A 125 -35.29 20.55 -8.30
C ARG A 125 -36.00 19.33 -8.90
N LYS A 126 -35.27 18.40 -9.55
CA LYS A 126 -35.88 17.26 -10.27
C LYS A 126 -36.25 16.08 -9.36
N TRP A 127 -35.59 15.94 -8.21
CA TRP A 127 -35.86 14.89 -7.23
C TRP A 127 -37.12 15.13 -6.40
N ARG A 128 -37.40 16.39 -6.05
CA ARG A 128 -38.56 16.75 -5.21
C ARG A 128 -39.89 16.42 -5.89
N LYS A 129 -40.02 16.69 -7.20
CA LYS A 129 -41.22 16.37 -7.98
C LYS A 129 -41.44 14.87 -8.26
N ARG A 130 -40.43 14.02 -8.06
CA ARG A 130 -40.58 12.56 -8.25
C ARG A 130 -41.03 11.83 -6.99
N LYS A 131 -40.69 12.35 -5.79
CA LYS A 131 -41.14 11.75 -4.52
C LYS A 131 -42.63 11.97 -4.24
N ASP A 132 -43.20 13.07 -4.74
CA ASP A 132 -44.61 13.43 -4.47
C ASP A 132 -45.62 12.84 -5.48
N ARG A 133 -45.19 11.90 -6.35
CA ARG A 133 -46.12 11.22 -7.26
C ARG A 133 -46.63 9.92 -6.61
N PRO A 134 -47.94 9.78 -6.35
CA PRO A 134 -48.48 8.53 -5.82
C PRO A 134 -48.34 7.41 -6.86
N HIS A 135 -47.76 6.28 -6.45
CA HIS A 135 -47.65 5.07 -7.28
C HIS A 135 -49.04 4.43 -7.48
N PRO A 136 -49.43 4.05 -8.71
CA PRO A 136 -50.65 3.30 -8.93
C PRO A 136 -50.51 1.89 -8.33
N ARG A 137 -51.47 1.49 -7.48
CA ARG A 137 -51.58 0.13 -6.93
C ARG A 137 -52.01 -0.82 -8.05
N ASN A 138 -51.10 -1.66 -8.52
CA ASN A 138 -51.43 -2.75 -9.44
C ASN A 138 -52.15 -3.87 -8.66
N HIS A 139 -53.46 -4.00 -8.85
CA HIS A 139 -54.18 -5.23 -8.52
C HIS A 139 -53.99 -6.22 -9.67
N VAL A 140 -53.13 -7.22 -9.49
CA VAL A 140 -53.12 -8.41 -10.36
C VAL A 140 -54.17 -9.37 -9.80
N ARG A 141 -55.31 -9.48 -10.48
CA ARG A 141 -56.27 -10.58 -10.27
C ARG A 141 -55.64 -11.86 -10.82
N VAL A 142 -55.55 -12.87 -9.97
CA VAL A 142 -55.23 -14.24 -10.37
C VAL A 142 -56.56 -14.92 -10.58
N ASP A 143 -56.98 -15.06 -11.84
CA ASP A 143 -58.13 -15.88 -12.19
C ASP A 143 -57.70 -17.35 -12.35
N ARG A 144 -58.57 -18.24 -11.89
CA ARG A 144 -58.49 -19.71 -11.81
C ARG A 144 -58.50 -20.39 -13.17
#